data_AF-A0A315XGU7-F1
#
_entry.id   AF-A0A315XGU7-F1
#
_cell.length_a   1.000
_cell.length_b   1.000
_cell.length_c   1.000
_cell.angle_alpha   90.00
_cell.angle_beta   90.00
_cell.angle_gamma   90.00
#
_symmetry.space_group_name_H-M   'P 1'
#
loop_
_entity.id
_entity.type
_entity.pdbx_description
1 polymer ?
#
loop_
_entity_poly.entity_id
_entity_poly.type
_entity_poly.pdbx_seq_one_letter_code
_entity_poly.pdbx_strand_id
1 'polypeptide(L)'
;MHILDTSSHTKEELVRFLSKELDNNPILMLTGPQGGGKTTLAIKLLSENVGAYFEGRGRAAQPVVLIRKDLVEKMKGELYEKRRLPIDGDDGPVYADVSVYDQIRLLVENIFDVMELGEPELIKQITILTQKMGVVPKAIELVASDEELVKRRLARHLDAKERLSTLIEKEKQYGIESNLWGIQGAKITDIINREGVTDYDEDQISRTVKDFDRIIPTKDMTLSDCLKKMIEISNNENNESGFLVENSDEGDKIISDLVVGKGANSLIGVTLLEIYVGFRQNRSLYRAYKHAKEGRLEVIHSYTPQLQELEYNANPWNPPLTMEIPILSTADIAASERFDILVSVIKPDGSVKSSSKKRTEELEEIIEGIVWEEDSPNTGGLI
;
A
#
# COMPACT_ATOMS: atom_id res chain seq x y z
N MET A 1 16.49 -7.46 -9.08
CA MET A 1 15.16 -8.10 -9.01
C MET A 1 14.98 -8.98 -10.24
N HIS A 2 14.46 -10.20 -10.11
CA HIS A 2 14.19 -11.08 -11.25
C HIS A 2 12.72 -10.93 -11.65
N ILE A 3 12.41 -10.77 -12.93
CA ILE A 3 11.04 -10.56 -13.43
C ILE A 3 10.56 -11.85 -14.11
N LEU A 4 9.33 -12.28 -13.83
CA LEU A 4 8.74 -13.49 -14.37
C LEU A 4 7.33 -13.22 -14.92
N ASP A 5 7.13 -13.45 -16.21
CA ASP A 5 5.85 -13.22 -16.88
C ASP A 5 4.93 -14.46 -16.79
N THR A 6 3.91 -14.37 -15.95
CA THR A 6 2.94 -15.45 -15.69
C THR A 6 1.89 -15.63 -16.78
N SER A 7 1.92 -14.83 -17.85
CA SER A 7 1.11 -15.04 -19.05
C SER A 7 1.80 -15.94 -20.09
N SER A 8 3.13 -16.04 -20.01
CA SER A 8 3.96 -16.77 -20.99
C SER A 8 4.31 -18.20 -20.55
N HIS A 9 3.89 -18.60 -19.35
CA HIS A 9 4.25 -19.88 -18.73
C HIS A 9 3.04 -20.57 -18.11
N THR A 10 3.06 -21.89 -18.09
CA THR A 10 2.06 -22.69 -17.38
C THR A 10 2.26 -22.56 -15.86
N LYS A 11 1.19 -22.81 -15.08
CA LYS A 11 1.27 -22.76 -13.62
C LYS A 11 2.27 -23.79 -13.08
N GLU A 12 2.35 -24.96 -13.70
CA GLU A 12 3.25 -26.05 -13.32
C GLU A 12 4.72 -25.68 -13.54
N GLU A 13 5.04 -25.02 -14.65
CA GLU A 13 6.39 -24.52 -14.93
C GLU A 13 6.82 -23.46 -13.92
N LEU A 14 5.92 -22.49 -13.65
CA LEU A 14 6.17 -21.43 -12.67
C LEU A 14 6.39 -22.00 -11.27
N VAL A 15 5.59 -22.97 -10.84
CA VAL A 15 5.75 -23.62 -9.54
C VAL A 15 7.08 -24.38 -9.47
N ARG A 16 7.47 -25.13 -10.51
CA ARG A 16 8.77 -25.82 -10.53
C ARG A 16 9.94 -24.84 -10.44
N PHE A 17 9.86 -23.73 -11.18
CA PHE A 17 10.88 -22.68 -11.16
C PHE A 17 10.98 -22.05 -9.76
N LEU A 18 9.85 -21.60 -9.20
CA LEU A 18 9.83 -20.93 -7.89
C LEU A 18 10.21 -21.89 -6.74
N SER A 19 9.88 -23.18 -6.85
CA SER A 19 10.33 -24.20 -5.88
C SER A 19 11.84 -24.30 -5.87
N LYS A 20 12.47 -24.37 -7.06
CA LYS A 20 13.93 -24.39 -7.17
C LYS A 20 14.57 -23.11 -6.62
N GLU A 21 13.93 -21.96 -6.83
CA GLU A 21 14.40 -20.70 -6.25
C GLU A 21 14.31 -20.71 -4.71
N LEU A 22 13.26 -21.29 -4.11
CA LEU A 22 13.14 -21.42 -2.66
C LEU A 22 14.14 -22.44 -2.07
N ASP A 23 14.46 -23.50 -2.81
CA ASP A 23 15.47 -24.48 -2.40
C ASP A 23 16.87 -23.83 -2.33
N ASN A 24 17.18 -22.97 -3.31
CA ASN A 24 18.46 -22.25 -3.38
C ASN A 24 18.51 -21.03 -2.46
N ASN A 25 17.38 -20.37 -2.24
CA ASN A 25 17.26 -19.14 -1.46
C ASN A 25 16.23 -19.36 -0.33
N PRO A 26 16.67 -19.50 0.93
CA PRO A 26 15.80 -19.85 2.05
C PRO A 26 14.65 -18.86 2.33
N ILE A 27 14.68 -17.66 1.75
CA ILE A 27 13.61 -16.67 1.77
C ILE A 27 13.31 -16.27 0.33
N LEU A 28 12.08 -16.50 -0.10
CA LEU A 28 11.56 -16.11 -1.41
C LEU A 28 10.47 -15.07 -1.25
N MET A 29 10.61 -13.93 -1.89
CA MET A 29 9.65 -12.84 -1.89
C MET A 29 9.03 -12.69 -3.29
N LEU A 30 7.72 -12.85 -3.38
CA LEU A 30 6.94 -12.61 -4.59
C LEU A 30 6.35 -11.21 -4.53
N THR A 31 6.67 -10.42 -5.55
CA THR A 31 6.37 -8.99 -5.67
C THR A 31 5.69 -8.70 -7.01
N GLY A 32 5.24 -7.47 -7.24
CA GLY A 32 4.69 -7.02 -8.52
C GLY A 32 3.16 -6.89 -8.52
N PRO A 33 2.52 -6.73 -9.69
CA PRO A 33 1.15 -6.27 -9.79
C PRO A 33 0.11 -7.17 -9.12
N GLN A 34 -0.97 -6.54 -8.67
CA GLN A 34 -2.20 -7.24 -8.31
C GLN A 34 -2.71 -8.08 -9.50
N GLY A 35 -2.76 -9.41 -9.34
CA GLY A 35 -3.18 -10.33 -10.41
C GLY A 35 -2.04 -11.02 -11.15
N GLY A 36 -0.79 -10.69 -10.80
CA GLY A 36 0.40 -11.43 -11.22
C GLY A 36 0.45 -12.86 -10.69
N GLY A 37 -0.51 -13.29 -9.85
CA GLY A 37 -0.62 -14.68 -9.40
C GLY A 37 0.20 -15.02 -8.16
N LYS A 38 0.70 -14.01 -7.42
CA LYS A 38 1.53 -14.16 -6.20
C LYS A 38 0.94 -15.14 -5.20
N THR A 39 -0.23 -14.83 -4.63
CA THR A 39 -0.96 -15.67 -3.68
C THR A 39 -1.21 -17.08 -4.24
N THR A 40 -1.68 -17.18 -5.48
CA THR A 40 -2.01 -18.48 -6.11
C THR A 40 -0.79 -19.37 -6.30
N LEU A 41 0.33 -18.81 -6.78
CA LEU A 41 1.56 -19.55 -6.96
C LEU A 41 2.20 -19.91 -5.62
N ALA A 42 2.19 -19.00 -4.65
CA ALA A 42 2.71 -19.25 -3.32
C ALA A 42 1.95 -20.37 -2.59
N ILE A 43 0.61 -20.39 -2.62
CA ILE A 43 -0.19 -21.49 -2.08
C ILE A 43 0.16 -22.83 -2.76
N LYS A 44 0.42 -22.81 -4.08
CA LYS A 44 0.87 -24.02 -4.80
C LYS A 44 2.27 -24.47 -4.38
N LEU A 45 3.17 -23.56 -4.00
CA LEU A 45 4.52 -23.85 -3.53
C LEU A 45 4.58 -24.43 -2.10
N LEU A 46 3.54 -24.22 -1.30
CA LEU A 46 3.47 -24.78 0.05
C LEU A 46 3.67 -26.29 0.03
N SER A 47 4.66 -26.74 0.79
CA SER A 47 5.13 -28.12 0.89
C SER A 47 5.80 -28.33 2.25
N GLU A 48 6.25 -29.55 2.54
CA GLU A 48 6.96 -29.92 3.76
C GLU A 48 8.26 -29.12 4.04
N ASN A 49 8.85 -28.53 3.00
CA ASN A 49 10.06 -27.71 3.09
C ASN A 49 9.78 -26.25 3.46
N VAL A 50 8.51 -25.82 3.40
CA VAL A 50 8.11 -24.46 3.77
C VAL A 50 7.78 -24.42 5.26
N GLY A 51 8.37 -23.50 5.99
CA GLY A 51 8.08 -23.28 7.41
C GLY A 51 7.10 -22.14 7.65
N ALA A 52 7.17 -21.09 6.83
CA ALA A 52 6.31 -19.94 6.95
C ALA A 52 5.84 -19.38 5.61
N TYR A 53 4.60 -18.89 5.62
CA TYR A 53 3.95 -18.15 4.55
C TYR A 53 3.48 -16.82 5.12
N PHE A 54 3.99 -15.71 4.62
CA PHE A 54 3.52 -14.39 5.02
C PHE A 54 3.01 -13.59 3.83
N GLU A 55 1.91 -12.86 4.02
CA GLU A 55 1.35 -11.94 3.04
C GLU A 55 1.14 -10.57 3.70
N GLY A 56 1.45 -9.49 2.97
CA GLY A 56 1.32 -8.12 3.48
C GLY A 56 -0.13 -7.74 3.81
N ARG A 57 -0.34 -6.85 4.79
CA ARG A 57 -1.69 -6.29 5.03
C ARG A 57 -1.98 -5.19 4.02
N GLY A 58 -3.16 -5.21 3.40
CA GLY A 58 -3.57 -4.16 2.45
C GLY A 58 -4.24 -4.73 1.20
N ARG A 59 -5.31 -4.09 0.73
CA ARG A 59 -6.20 -4.69 -0.31
C ARG A 59 -5.66 -4.54 -1.75
N ALA A 60 -4.51 -3.90 -1.95
CA ALA A 60 -3.93 -3.64 -3.26
C ALA A 60 -2.50 -4.20 -3.34
N ALA A 61 -2.32 -5.29 -4.11
CA ALA A 61 -1.03 -5.92 -4.39
C ALA A 61 -0.16 -6.27 -3.17
N GLN A 62 -0.52 -7.37 -2.48
CA GLN A 62 0.22 -7.81 -1.30
C GLN A 62 1.48 -8.60 -1.68
N PRO A 63 2.68 -8.25 -1.16
CA PRO A 63 3.87 -9.05 -1.34
C PRO A 63 3.71 -10.35 -0.55
N VAL A 64 4.20 -11.45 -1.10
CA VAL A 64 4.15 -12.76 -0.44
C VAL A 64 5.57 -13.19 -0.10
N VAL A 65 5.82 -13.56 1.15
CA VAL A 65 7.10 -14.03 1.64
C VAL A 65 6.98 -15.50 2.05
N LEU A 66 7.75 -16.36 1.40
CA LEU A 66 7.89 -17.76 1.73
C LEU A 66 9.24 -17.98 2.41
N ILE A 67 9.24 -18.72 3.53
CA ILE A 67 10.46 -19.03 4.26
C ILE A 67 10.59 -20.53 4.47
N ARG A 68 11.78 -21.05 4.18
CA ARG A 68 12.12 -22.47 4.33
C ARG A 68 12.12 -22.88 5.80
N LYS A 69 11.70 -24.12 6.07
CA LYS A 69 11.43 -24.64 7.41
C LYS A 69 12.63 -24.62 8.34
N ASP A 70 13.79 -25.05 7.85
CA ASP A 70 15.06 -25.00 8.58
C ASP A 70 15.46 -23.58 8.99
N LEU A 71 15.22 -22.59 8.13
CA LEU A 71 15.50 -21.19 8.45
C LEU A 71 14.51 -20.63 9.46
N VAL A 72 13.22 -21.01 9.40
CA VAL A 72 12.24 -20.61 10.42
C VAL A 72 12.68 -21.08 11.81
N GLU A 73 13.11 -22.33 11.94
CA GLU A 73 13.61 -22.88 13.21
C GLU A 73 14.84 -22.08 13.70
N LYS A 74 15.77 -21.75 12.80
CA LYS A 74 16.95 -20.95 13.12
C LYS A 74 16.59 -19.53 13.57
N MET A 75 15.68 -18.86 12.87
CA MET A 75 15.28 -17.48 13.18
C MET A 75 14.52 -17.35 14.50
N LYS A 76 13.78 -18.37 14.90
CA LYS A 76 13.10 -18.41 16.21
C LYS A 76 14.08 -18.50 17.38
N GLY A 77 15.26 -19.09 17.16
CA GLY A 77 16.34 -19.14 18.14
C GLY A 77 17.22 -17.89 18.19
N GLU A 78 17.10 -16.99 17.20
CA GLU A 78 17.92 -15.79 17.10
C GLU A 78 17.21 -14.61 17.77
N LEU A 79 17.77 -14.12 18.89
CA LEU A 79 17.24 -12.98 19.62
C LEU A 79 17.49 -11.68 18.83
N TYR A 80 16.42 -10.97 18.51
CA TYR A 80 16.48 -9.65 17.88
C TYR A 80 16.52 -8.54 18.94
N GLU A 81 15.58 -8.53 19.88
CA GLU A 81 15.55 -7.57 20.99
C GLU A 81 14.85 -8.15 22.23
N LYS A 82 15.06 -7.49 23.38
CA LYS A 82 14.24 -7.72 24.58
C LYS A 82 13.28 -6.56 24.75
N ARG A 83 12.00 -6.80 24.48
CA ARG A 83 10.96 -5.78 24.54
C ARG A 83 10.37 -5.71 25.94
N ARG A 84 10.42 -4.54 26.57
CA ARG A 84 9.73 -4.32 27.85
C ARG A 84 8.23 -4.44 27.64
N LEU A 85 7.56 -5.25 28.45
CA LEU A 85 6.12 -5.35 28.47
C LEU A 85 5.52 -4.23 29.34
N PRO A 86 4.28 -3.80 29.08
CA PRO A 86 3.59 -2.77 29.87
C PRO A 86 3.04 -3.33 31.20
N ILE A 87 3.79 -4.23 31.83
CA ILE A 87 3.51 -4.83 33.13
C ILE A 87 4.82 -4.90 33.92
N ASP A 88 4.74 -4.61 35.21
CA ASP A 88 5.83 -4.83 36.14
C ASP A 88 5.49 -6.08 36.98
N GLY A 89 6.44 -7.01 37.10
CA GLY A 89 6.34 -8.17 37.96
C GLY A 89 6.86 -7.87 39.37
N ASP A 90 6.81 -8.86 40.24
CA ASP A 90 7.25 -8.72 41.64
C ASP A 90 8.73 -8.32 41.78
N ASP A 91 9.56 -8.66 40.78
CA ASP A 91 10.99 -8.34 40.73
C ASP A 91 11.32 -7.18 39.77
N GLY A 92 10.32 -6.43 39.30
CA GLY A 92 10.48 -5.27 38.41
C GLY A 92 9.98 -5.50 36.96
N PRO A 93 10.45 -4.71 36.00
CA PRO A 93 9.92 -4.72 34.64
C PRO A 93 10.05 -6.08 33.95
N VAL A 94 8.96 -6.55 33.34
CA VAL A 94 8.96 -7.81 32.57
C VAL A 94 9.39 -7.54 31.14
N TYR A 95 10.21 -8.41 30.58
CA TYR A 95 10.67 -8.34 29.19
C TYR A 95 10.26 -9.60 28.43
N ALA A 96 9.89 -9.43 27.18
CA ALA A 96 9.69 -10.51 26.22
C ALA A 96 10.85 -10.53 25.23
N ASP A 97 11.40 -11.71 25.01
CA ASP A 97 12.39 -11.95 23.96
C ASP A 97 11.66 -11.94 22.61
N VAL A 98 12.07 -11.05 21.71
CA VAL A 98 11.56 -10.95 20.34
C VAL A 98 12.59 -11.58 19.43
N SER A 99 12.20 -12.59 18.66
CA SER A 99 13.10 -13.26 17.72
C SER A 99 13.18 -12.51 16.38
N VAL A 100 14.20 -12.83 15.57
CA VAL A 100 14.27 -12.34 14.18
C VAL A 100 13.04 -12.78 13.38
N TYR A 101 12.52 -13.97 13.66
CA TYR A 101 11.29 -14.48 13.03
C TYR A 101 10.08 -13.58 13.34
N ASP A 102 9.90 -13.21 14.61
CA ASP A 102 8.80 -12.34 15.04
C ASP A 102 8.89 -10.97 14.40
N GLN A 103 10.10 -10.43 14.26
CA GLN A 103 10.32 -9.14 13.62
C GLN A 103 10.02 -9.19 12.11
N ILE A 104 10.42 -10.24 11.40
CA ILE A 104 10.07 -10.42 9.98
C ILE A 104 8.56 -10.55 9.82
N ARG A 105 7.91 -11.37 10.65
CA ARG A 105 6.45 -11.51 10.63
C ARG A 105 5.76 -10.17 10.82
N LEU A 106 6.21 -9.38 11.82
CA LEU A 106 5.67 -8.06 12.11
C LEU A 106 5.89 -7.07 10.95
N LEU A 107 7.06 -7.08 10.31
CA LEU A 107 7.33 -6.25 9.14
C LEU A 107 6.41 -6.58 7.96
N VAL A 108 6.23 -7.87 7.66
CA VAL A 108 5.31 -8.27 6.59
C VAL A 108 3.87 -7.94 6.97
N GLU A 109 3.45 -8.19 8.21
CA GLU A 109 2.09 -7.84 8.65
C GLU A 109 1.82 -6.33 8.62
N ASN A 110 2.80 -5.49 8.93
CA ASN A 110 2.59 -4.05 9.00
C ASN A 110 2.93 -3.32 7.70
N ILE A 111 3.34 -4.04 6.65
CA ILE A 111 3.63 -3.36 5.41
C ILE A 111 2.35 -2.82 4.79
N PHE A 112 2.29 -1.50 4.69
CA PHE A 112 1.26 -0.83 3.93
C PHE A 112 1.72 -0.80 2.47
N ASP A 113 1.33 -1.82 1.72
CA ASP A 113 1.64 -1.91 0.30
C ASP A 113 0.44 -1.45 -0.53
N VAL A 114 0.58 -0.27 -1.12
CA VAL A 114 -0.35 0.30 -2.09
C VAL A 114 0.43 0.42 -3.38
N MET A 115 -0.09 -0.16 -4.47
CA MET A 115 0.58 -0.15 -5.78
C MET A 115 2.07 -0.54 -5.69
N GLU A 116 2.35 -1.57 -4.89
CA GLU A 116 3.66 -2.17 -4.75
C GLU A 116 4.74 -1.23 -4.13
N LEU A 117 4.37 -0.05 -3.64
CA LEU A 117 5.27 0.99 -3.12
C LEU A 117 6.02 0.56 -1.84
N GLY A 118 5.46 -0.37 -1.07
CA GLY A 118 6.11 -0.91 0.11
C GLY A 118 7.20 -1.94 -0.21
N GLU A 119 7.09 -2.64 -1.35
CA GLU A 119 7.92 -3.81 -1.66
C GLU A 119 9.43 -3.56 -1.58
N PRO A 120 9.99 -2.43 -2.10
CA PRO A 120 11.43 -2.17 -2.01
C PRO A 120 11.93 -2.04 -0.57
N GLU A 121 11.16 -1.36 0.28
CA GLU A 121 11.52 -1.19 1.68
C GLU A 121 11.37 -2.51 2.44
N LEU A 122 10.35 -3.33 2.13
CA LEU A 122 10.24 -4.69 2.68
C LEU A 122 11.49 -5.53 2.40
N ILE A 123 11.90 -5.56 1.13
CA ILE A 123 13.05 -6.35 0.67
C ILE A 123 14.30 -5.90 1.42
N LYS A 124 14.52 -4.58 1.48
CA LYS A 124 15.66 -4.00 2.19
C LYS A 124 15.66 -4.38 3.67
N GLN A 125 14.53 -4.24 4.36
CA GLN A 125 14.42 -4.53 5.79
C GLN A 125 14.62 -6.01 6.11
N ILE A 126 13.98 -6.91 5.35
CA ILE A 126 14.19 -8.35 5.53
C ILE A 126 15.65 -8.72 5.21
N THR A 127 16.27 -8.09 4.22
CA THR A 127 17.69 -8.30 3.91
C THR A 127 18.58 -7.91 5.09
N ILE A 128 18.36 -6.74 5.70
CA ILE A 128 19.14 -6.28 6.86
C ILE A 128 19.04 -7.26 8.04
N LEU A 129 17.82 -7.73 8.34
CA LEU A 129 17.57 -8.68 9.43
C LEU A 129 18.26 -10.02 9.21
N THR A 130 18.30 -10.49 7.96
CA THR A 130 18.75 -11.85 7.62
C THR A 130 20.21 -11.92 7.23
N GLN A 131 20.84 -10.77 6.92
CA GLN A 131 22.25 -10.67 6.54
C GLN A 131 23.19 -11.20 7.63
N LYS A 132 22.91 -10.93 8.91
CA LYS A 132 23.69 -11.45 10.05
C LYS A 132 23.67 -12.98 10.12
N MET A 133 22.64 -13.60 9.55
CA MET A 133 22.47 -15.06 9.51
C MET A 133 23.09 -15.70 8.25
N GLY A 134 23.71 -14.89 7.39
CA GLY A 134 24.28 -15.32 6.11
C GLY A 134 23.24 -15.59 5.02
N VAL A 135 22.01 -15.08 5.17
CA VAL A 135 20.91 -15.28 4.23
C VAL A 135 20.61 -13.98 3.50
N VAL A 136 20.43 -14.06 2.19
CA VAL A 136 19.98 -12.95 1.35
C VAL A 136 18.64 -13.34 0.72
N PRO A 137 17.57 -12.56 0.96
CA PRO A 137 16.26 -12.84 0.37
C PRO A 137 16.29 -12.75 -1.16
N LYS A 138 15.53 -13.63 -1.81
CA LYS A 138 15.33 -13.59 -3.26
C LYS A 138 13.99 -12.94 -3.59
N ALA A 139 14.02 -11.73 -4.15
CA ALA A 139 12.83 -11.07 -4.67
C ALA A 139 12.59 -11.38 -6.17
N ILE A 140 11.40 -11.88 -6.48
CA ILE A 140 10.92 -12.16 -7.84
C ILE A 140 9.64 -11.36 -8.07
N GLU A 141 9.65 -10.55 -9.11
CA GLU A 141 8.50 -9.78 -9.56
C GLU A 141 7.67 -10.63 -10.52
N LEU A 142 6.40 -10.85 -10.19
CA LEU A 142 5.46 -11.61 -10.99
C LEU A 142 4.57 -10.66 -11.80
N VAL A 143 4.76 -10.66 -13.12
CA VAL A 143 4.01 -9.82 -14.06
C VAL A 143 3.07 -10.66 -14.92
N ALA A 144 2.13 -10.03 -15.61
CA ALA A 144 1.32 -10.64 -16.66
C ALA A 144 0.92 -9.57 -17.69
N SER A 145 0.31 -9.98 -18.81
CA SER A 145 -0.27 -9.00 -19.75
C SER A 145 -1.45 -8.26 -19.13
N ASP A 146 -1.70 -7.02 -19.58
CA ASP A 146 -2.77 -6.16 -19.05
C ASP A 146 -4.15 -6.81 -19.14
N GLU A 147 -4.47 -7.39 -20.30
CA GLU A 147 -5.73 -8.11 -20.54
C GLU A 147 -5.91 -9.25 -19.54
N GLU A 148 -4.83 -9.98 -19.25
CA GLU A 148 -4.84 -11.10 -18.34
C GLU A 148 -4.93 -10.63 -16.87
N LEU A 149 -4.26 -9.53 -16.51
CA LEU A 149 -4.39 -8.90 -15.19
C LEU A 149 -5.82 -8.41 -14.95
N VAL A 150 -6.46 -7.78 -15.94
CA VAL A 150 -7.87 -7.33 -15.85
C VAL A 150 -8.80 -8.53 -15.71
N LYS A 151 -8.65 -9.54 -16.56
CA LYS A 151 -9.46 -10.76 -16.50
C LYS A 151 -9.33 -11.46 -15.13
N ARG A 152 -8.09 -11.62 -14.64
CA ARG A 152 -7.81 -12.22 -13.32
C ARG A 152 -8.32 -11.35 -12.17
N ARG A 153 -8.34 -10.02 -12.29
CA ARG A 153 -8.97 -9.10 -11.32
C ARG A 153 -10.47 -9.33 -11.22
N LEU A 154 -11.14 -9.37 -12.36
CA LEU A 154 -12.59 -9.55 -12.42
C LEU A 154 -13.02 -10.94 -11.93
N ALA A 155 -12.27 -11.98 -12.27
CA ALA A 155 -12.57 -13.37 -11.90
C ALA A 155 -12.10 -13.78 -10.50
N ARG A 156 -11.41 -12.90 -9.75
CA ARG A 156 -10.66 -13.27 -8.53
C ARG A 156 -11.53 -13.71 -7.35
N HIS A 157 -12.79 -13.31 -7.32
CA HIS A 157 -13.75 -13.74 -6.31
C HIS A 157 -14.20 -15.20 -6.55
N LEU A 158 -14.22 -15.64 -7.82
CA LEU A 158 -14.69 -16.98 -8.21
C LEU A 158 -13.78 -18.09 -7.66
N ASP A 159 -12.47 -17.85 -7.57
CA ASP A 159 -11.48 -18.84 -7.14
C ASP A 159 -11.00 -18.64 -5.69
N ALA A 160 -11.47 -17.61 -4.99
CA ALA A 160 -11.02 -17.28 -3.64
C ALA A 160 -11.30 -18.39 -2.62
N LYS A 161 -12.44 -19.08 -2.75
CA LYS A 161 -12.83 -20.19 -1.89
C LYS A 161 -11.89 -21.39 -2.03
N GLU A 162 -11.56 -21.77 -3.25
CA GLU A 162 -10.63 -22.87 -3.54
C GLU A 162 -9.24 -22.54 -3.00
N ARG A 163 -8.74 -21.33 -3.28
CA ARG A 163 -7.43 -20.86 -2.78
C ARG A 163 -7.34 -20.93 -1.25
N LEU A 164 -8.37 -20.45 -0.55
CA LEU A 164 -8.40 -20.49 0.92
C LEU A 164 -8.44 -21.92 1.45
N SER A 165 -9.23 -22.79 0.83
CA SER A 165 -9.34 -24.20 1.22
C SER A 165 -8.01 -24.93 1.06
N THR A 166 -7.34 -24.74 -0.08
CA THR A 166 -6.02 -25.33 -0.34
C THR A 166 -4.96 -24.83 0.63
N LEU A 167 -4.98 -23.53 0.97
CA LEU A 167 -4.05 -22.98 1.97
C LEU A 167 -4.23 -23.68 3.32
N ILE A 168 -5.47 -23.72 3.85
CA ILE A 168 -5.77 -24.30 5.17
C ILE A 168 -5.40 -25.79 5.20
N GLU A 169 -5.69 -26.53 4.13
CA GLU A 169 -5.32 -27.94 4.02
C GLU A 169 -3.80 -28.12 4.12
N LYS A 170 -3.03 -27.35 3.36
CA LYS A 170 -1.57 -27.43 3.35
C LYS A 170 -0.92 -26.95 4.64
N GLU A 171 -1.46 -25.91 5.27
CA GLU A 171 -1.03 -25.47 6.61
C GLU A 171 -1.11 -26.60 7.62
N LYS A 172 -2.26 -27.28 7.67
CA LYS A 172 -2.48 -28.43 8.56
C LYS A 172 -1.60 -29.61 8.19
N GLN A 173 -1.46 -29.91 6.90
CA GLN A 173 -0.70 -31.06 6.42
C GLN A 173 0.80 -30.94 6.71
N TYR A 174 1.38 -29.76 6.50
CA TYR A 174 2.84 -29.57 6.54
C TYR A 174 3.34 -28.83 7.80
N GLY A 175 2.42 -28.31 8.62
CA GLY A 175 2.75 -27.53 9.82
C GLY A 175 3.33 -26.16 9.47
N ILE A 176 2.75 -25.48 8.49
CA ILE A 176 3.22 -24.19 7.98
C ILE A 176 2.59 -23.08 8.81
N GLU A 177 3.40 -22.14 9.29
CA GLU A 177 2.91 -20.95 9.96
C GLU A 177 2.52 -19.88 8.93
N SER A 178 1.27 -19.43 8.98
CA SER A 178 0.81 -18.34 8.13
C SER A 178 0.29 -17.15 8.93
N ASN A 179 0.60 -15.95 8.44
CA ASN A 179 -0.04 -14.71 8.89
C ASN A 179 -1.28 -14.39 8.03
N LEU A 180 -1.81 -15.34 7.26
CA LEU A 180 -2.89 -15.02 6.35
C LEU A 180 -4.18 -14.81 7.14
N TRP A 181 -4.52 -13.54 7.32
CA TRP A 181 -5.78 -13.04 7.88
C TRP A 181 -6.73 -12.59 6.78
N GLY A 182 -6.56 -13.06 5.54
CA GLY A 182 -7.50 -12.83 4.44
C GLY A 182 -6.91 -13.09 3.06
N ILE A 183 -7.70 -13.70 2.16
CA ILE A 183 -7.39 -13.78 0.73
C ILE A 183 -8.21 -12.70 0.02
N GLN A 184 -7.60 -11.98 -0.92
CA GLN A 184 -8.33 -11.03 -1.73
C GLN A 184 -9.47 -11.72 -2.50
N GLY A 185 -10.70 -11.26 -2.21
CA GLY A 185 -11.94 -11.83 -2.71
C GLY A 185 -12.68 -12.73 -1.71
N ALA A 186 -12.20 -12.92 -0.47
CA ALA A 186 -12.83 -13.73 0.58
C ALA A 186 -13.59 -12.92 1.65
N LYS A 187 -14.62 -13.52 2.30
CA LYS A 187 -15.40 -12.91 3.39
C LYS A 187 -14.58 -12.83 4.68
N ILE A 188 -14.57 -11.66 5.32
CA ILE A 188 -13.83 -11.40 6.58
C ILE A 188 -14.21 -12.41 7.69
N THR A 189 -15.47 -12.86 7.76
CA THR A 189 -15.94 -13.83 8.76
C THR A 189 -15.38 -15.24 8.54
N ASP A 190 -15.28 -15.69 7.30
CA ASP A 190 -14.73 -17.02 6.94
C ASP A 190 -13.22 -17.07 7.20
N ILE A 191 -12.60 -15.92 7.07
CA ILE A 191 -11.17 -15.67 7.28
C ILE A 191 -10.80 -15.65 8.78
N ILE A 192 -11.65 -15.06 9.63
CA ILE A 192 -11.42 -14.96 11.08
C ILE A 192 -11.63 -16.31 11.77
N ASN A 193 -12.66 -17.06 11.37
CA ASN A 193 -13.04 -18.28 12.10
C ASN A 193 -12.25 -19.52 11.67
N ARG A 194 -11.60 -19.54 10.49
CA ARG A 194 -10.78 -20.66 9.96
C ARG A 194 -11.47 -22.05 9.96
N GLU A 195 -12.78 -22.12 10.19
CA GLU A 195 -13.57 -23.36 10.34
C GLU A 195 -14.41 -23.74 9.11
N GLY A 196 -14.50 -22.89 8.08
CA GLY A 196 -15.19 -23.17 6.83
C GLY A 196 -15.24 -21.98 5.85
N VAL A 197 -15.61 -22.23 4.58
CA VAL A 197 -15.69 -21.21 3.52
C VAL A 197 -17.10 -21.18 2.91
N THR A 198 -17.79 -20.03 2.96
CA THR A 198 -19.16 -19.83 2.45
C THR A 198 -19.19 -19.18 1.05
N ASP A 199 -20.35 -19.20 0.38
CA ASP A 199 -20.52 -18.63 -0.97
C ASP A 199 -20.78 -17.10 -0.94
N TYR A 200 -20.42 -16.40 -2.02
CA TYR A 200 -20.41 -14.93 -2.11
C TYR A 200 -21.74 -14.31 -2.59
N ASP A 201 -22.05 -13.12 -2.07
CA ASP A 201 -23.10 -12.24 -2.61
C ASP A 201 -22.46 -11.11 -3.46
N GLU A 202 -23.17 -10.60 -4.47
CA GLU A 202 -22.65 -9.62 -5.45
C GLU A 202 -22.26 -8.24 -4.86
N ASP A 203 -22.73 -7.92 -3.65
CA ASP A 203 -22.53 -6.63 -2.97
C ASP A 203 -21.22 -6.54 -2.17
N GLN A 204 -20.40 -7.59 -2.17
CA GLN A 204 -19.23 -7.74 -1.30
C GLN A 204 -17.87 -7.46 -1.99
N ILE A 205 -17.88 -6.76 -3.14
CA ILE A 205 -16.67 -6.38 -3.91
C ILE A 205 -15.91 -5.21 -3.25
N SER A 206 -14.57 -5.26 -3.29
CA SER A 206 -13.68 -4.62 -2.30
C SER A 206 -13.46 -3.10 -2.35
N ARG A 207 -14.10 -2.34 -3.26
CA ARG A 207 -14.36 -0.89 -3.16
C ARG A 207 -15.11 -0.41 -4.40
N THR A 208 -16.05 0.51 -4.23
CA THR A 208 -16.81 1.19 -5.29
C THR A 208 -16.94 2.68 -4.92
N VAL A 209 -17.52 3.49 -5.81
CA VAL A 209 -17.88 4.90 -5.50
C VAL A 209 -18.69 5.05 -4.20
N LYS A 210 -19.34 3.97 -3.74
CA LYS A 210 -20.08 3.90 -2.47
C LYS A 210 -19.19 3.93 -1.21
N ASP A 211 -17.87 3.81 -1.33
CA ASP A 211 -16.93 3.92 -0.21
C ASP A 211 -16.57 5.36 0.14
N PHE A 212 -16.88 6.31 -0.75
CA PHE A 212 -16.78 7.73 -0.48
C PHE A 212 -17.98 8.22 0.30
N ASP A 213 -17.77 9.26 1.11
CA ASP A 213 -18.87 9.96 1.76
C ASP A 213 -19.69 10.68 0.69
N ARG A 214 -18.99 11.44 -0.16
CA ARG A 214 -19.57 12.18 -1.26
C ARG A 214 -18.54 12.55 -2.31
N ILE A 215 -19.05 12.92 -3.48
CA ILE A 215 -18.30 13.47 -4.60
C ILE A 215 -18.80 14.90 -4.83
N ILE A 216 -17.87 15.84 -4.93
CA ILE A 216 -18.13 17.25 -5.24
C ILE A 216 -17.74 17.49 -6.70
N PRO A 217 -18.70 17.78 -7.59
CA PRO A 217 -18.41 18.07 -8.99
C PRO A 217 -17.48 19.28 -9.12
N THR A 218 -16.41 19.14 -9.90
CA THR A 218 -15.40 20.21 -10.10
C THR A 218 -15.57 20.97 -11.40
N LYS A 219 -16.64 20.68 -12.14
CA LYS A 219 -16.99 21.43 -13.34
C LYS A 219 -17.14 22.91 -12.98
N ASP A 220 -16.39 23.75 -13.72
CA ASP A 220 -16.33 25.21 -13.54
C ASP A 220 -15.59 25.69 -12.27
N MET A 221 -14.96 24.80 -11.50
CA MET A 221 -14.07 25.17 -10.39
C MET A 221 -12.66 25.44 -10.90
N THR A 222 -11.99 26.43 -10.29
CA THR A 222 -10.55 26.65 -10.45
C THR A 222 -9.75 25.80 -9.47
N LEU A 223 -8.43 25.70 -9.67
CA LEU A 223 -7.54 25.03 -8.71
C LEU A 223 -7.67 25.66 -7.31
N SER A 224 -7.75 26.99 -7.24
CA SER A 224 -7.95 27.74 -6.00
C SER A 224 -9.25 27.31 -5.28
N ASP A 225 -10.37 27.23 -6.01
CA ASP A 225 -11.66 26.80 -5.45
C ASP A 225 -11.58 25.39 -4.87
N CYS A 226 -10.90 24.47 -5.55
CA CYS A 226 -10.73 23.10 -5.08
C CYS A 226 -9.84 23.04 -3.82
N LEU A 227 -8.73 23.77 -3.78
CA LEU A 227 -7.85 23.83 -2.61
C LEU A 227 -8.56 24.43 -1.39
N LYS A 228 -9.30 25.53 -1.59
CA LYS A 228 -10.13 26.13 -0.55
C LYS A 228 -11.14 25.12 0.00
N LYS A 229 -11.84 24.40 -0.89
CA LYS A 229 -12.81 23.38 -0.49
C LYS A 229 -12.17 22.26 0.33
N MET A 230 -10.97 21.81 -0.04
CA MET A 230 -10.25 20.78 0.72
C MET A 230 -9.87 21.25 2.13
N ILE A 231 -9.39 22.49 2.26
CA ILE A 231 -9.06 23.09 3.56
C ILE A 231 -10.32 23.20 4.43
N GLU A 232 -11.45 23.65 3.87
CA GLU A 232 -12.74 23.70 4.57
C GLU A 232 -13.19 22.31 5.06
N ILE A 233 -13.11 21.28 4.21
CA ILE A 233 -13.50 19.91 4.56
C ILE A 233 -12.61 19.38 5.69
N SER A 234 -11.31 19.64 5.60
CA SER A 234 -10.36 19.21 6.63
C SER A 234 -10.64 19.89 7.98
N ASN A 235 -10.84 21.20 8.00
CA ASN A 235 -11.07 21.97 9.23
C ASN A 235 -12.45 21.73 9.85
N ASN A 236 -13.50 21.65 9.04
CA ASN A 236 -14.88 21.60 9.55
C ASN A 236 -15.38 20.19 9.79
N GLU A 237 -14.91 19.22 9.00
CA GLU A 237 -15.44 17.86 9.01
C GLU A 237 -14.41 16.82 9.44
N ASN A 238 -13.12 17.19 9.50
CA ASN A 238 -12.02 16.27 9.78
C ASN A 238 -12.03 15.04 8.84
N ASN A 239 -12.46 15.26 7.59
CA ASN A 239 -12.48 14.25 6.54
C ASN A 239 -11.31 14.48 5.60
N GLU A 240 -10.75 13.39 5.07
CA GLU A 240 -9.82 13.50 3.95
C GLU A 240 -10.59 13.87 2.67
N SER A 241 -9.92 14.60 1.78
CA SER A 241 -10.38 14.85 0.41
C SER A 241 -9.22 14.89 -0.58
N GLY A 242 -9.52 14.80 -1.87
CA GLY A 242 -8.52 14.97 -2.92
C GLY A 242 -9.12 14.99 -4.33
N PHE A 243 -8.29 15.36 -5.30
CA PHE A 243 -8.63 15.40 -6.72
C PHE A 243 -7.37 15.31 -7.60
N LEU A 244 -7.56 15.22 -8.91
CA LEU A 244 -6.49 15.13 -9.91
C LEU A 244 -6.37 16.40 -10.76
N VAL A 245 -5.12 16.77 -11.03
CA VAL A 245 -4.74 17.90 -11.88
C VAL A 245 -3.82 17.43 -12.99
N GLU A 246 -4.06 17.92 -14.20
CA GLU A 246 -3.16 17.81 -15.34
C GLU A 246 -2.40 19.13 -15.46
N ASN A 247 -1.08 19.10 -15.22
CA ASN A 247 -0.20 20.25 -15.39
C ASN A 247 0.31 20.27 -16.84
N SER A 248 0.10 21.38 -17.53
CA SER A 248 0.56 21.59 -18.90
C SER A 248 1.18 22.97 -19.06
N ASP A 249 1.86 23.23 -20.18
CA ASP A 249 2.40 24.55 -20.50
C ASP A 249 1.28 25.62 -20.68
N GLU A 250 0.03 25.18 -20.87
CA GLU A 250 -1.16 26.04 -20.97
C GLU A 250 -1.80 26.33 -19.60
N GLY A 251 -1.27 25.74 -18.52
CA GLY A 251 -1.75 25.90 -17.14
C GLY A 251 -2.34 24.61 -16.55
N ASP A 252 -2.87 24.75 -15.33
CA ASP A 252 -3.39 23.66 -14.52
C ASP A 252 -4.84 23.36 -14.88
N LYS A 253 -5.13 22.10 -15.18
CA LYS A 253 -6.47 21.64 -15.53
C LYS A 253 -6.94 20.58 -14.55
N ILE A 254 -8.05 20.83 -13.86
CA ILE A 254 -8.70 19.82 -13.02
C ILE A 254 -9.34 18.76 -13.92
N ILE A 255 -9.03 17.48 -13.66
CA ILE A 255 -9.47 16.35 -14.50
C ILE A 255 -10.26 15.30 -13.73
N SER A 256 -10.56 15.52 -12.45
CA SER A 256 -11.46 14.71 -11.66
C SER A 256 -12.36 15.57 -10.80
N ASP A 257 -13.49 15.00 -10.37
CA ASP A 257 -14.26 15.54 -9.26
C ASP A 257 -13.44 15.46 -7.97
N LEU A 258 -13.81 16.27 -6.98
CA LEU A 258 -13.23 16.24 -5.65
C LEU A 258 -13.93 15.17 -4.83
N VAL A 259 -13.15 14.22 -4.34
CA VAL A 259 -13.63 13.05 -3.62
C VAL A 259 -13.44 13.25 -2.12
N VAL A 260 -14.46 12.94 -1.33
CA VAL A 260 -14.43 13.09 0.15
C VAL A 260 -14.63 11.72 0.82
N GLY A 261 -13.79 11.43 1.80
CA GLY A 261 -13.79 10.17 2.53
C GLY A 261 -14.78 10.18 3.70
N LYS A 262 -15.21 8.98 4.13
CA LYS A 262 -16.13 8.79 5.27
C LYS A 262 -15.50 9.00 6.66
N GLY A 263 -14.37 9.70 6.73
CA GLY A 263 -13.64 9.95 7.97
C GLY A 263 -12.18 10.35 7.75
N ALA A 264 -11.49 10.64 8.86
CA ALA A 264 -10.08 11.02 8.90
C ALA A 264 -9.09 9.93 8.42
N ASN A 265 -9.59 8.69 8.29
CA ASN A 265 -8.81 7.51 7.88
C ASN A 265 -9.15 7.02 6.47
N SER A 266 -9.68 7.90 5.61
CA SER A 266 -9.76 7.55 4.20
C SER A 266 -8.34 7.51 3.59
N LEU A 267 -8.18 6.85 2.45
CA LEU A 267 -6.90 6.77 1.74
C LEU A 267 -7.11 7.35 0.35
N ILE A 268 -7.54 8.60 0.28
CA ILE A 268 -8.07 9.23 -0.93
C ILE A 268 -6.96 9.49 -1.94
N GLY A 269 -5.77 9.93 -1.51
CA GLY A 269 -4.62 10.06 -2.43
C GLY A 269 -4.35 8.75 -3.19
N VAL A 270 -4.33 7.64 -2.46
CA VAL A 270 -4.21 6.27 -2.98
C VAL A 270 -5.41 5.87 -3.84
N THR A 271 -6.62 6.15 -3.37
CA THR A 271 -7.85 5.71 -4.06
C THR A 271 -8.05 6.49 -5.36
N LEU A 272 -7.67 7.75 -5.42
CA LEU A 272 -7.67 8.57 -6.64
C LEU A 272 -6.64 8.06 -7.66
N LEU A 273 -5.46 7.65 -7.17
CA LEU A 273 -4.47 6.96 -8.00
C LEU A 273 -5.02 5.68 -8.60
N GLU A 274 -5.76 4.88 -7.82
CA GLU A 274 -6.36 3.61 -8.26
C GLU A 274 -7.52 3.81 -9.24
N ILE A 275 -8.44 4.73 -8.95
CA ILE A 275 -9.71 4.90 -9.70
C ILE A 275 -9.52 5.70 -10.97
N TYR A 276 -8.80 6.82 -10.91
CA TYR A 276 -8.83 7.82 -11.99
C TYR A 276 -7.60 7.81 -12.88
N VAL A 277 -6.45 7.41 -12.37
CA VAL A 277 -5.24 7.38 -13.20
C VAL A 277 -5.21 6.16 -14.11
N GLY A 278 -5.96 5.10 -13.78
CA GLY A 278 -6.20 3.96 -14.67
C GLY A 278 -4.92 3.50 -15.36
N PHE A 279 -3.82 3.36 -14.60
CA PHE A 279 -2.47 3.21 -15.16
C PHE A 279 -2.44 2.03 -16.14
N ARG A 280 -2.40 2.36 -17.44
CA ARG A 280 -1.98 1.44 -18.49
C ARG A 280 -0.47 1.33 -18.38
N GLN A 281 0.01 0.14 -18.06
CA GLN A 281 1.44 -0.14 -17.94
C GLN A 281 2.10 0.06 -19.31
N ASN A 282 2.98 1.06 -19.45
CA ASN A 282 3.79 1.20 -20.67
C ASN A 282 5.24 0.83 -20.39
N ARG A 283 5.68 -0.22 -21.09
CA ARG A 283 6.89 -1.00 -20.89
C ARG A 283 8.11 -0.36 -21.56
N SER A 284 8.91 0.40 -20.81
CA SER A 284 10.38 0.41 -21.02
C SER A 284 11.09 1.12 -19.86
N LEU A 285 11.99 0.39 -19.19
CA LEU A 285 12.99 0.88 -18.22
C LEU A 285 12.44 1.52 -16.93
N TYR A 286 12.51 0.80 -15.80
CA TYR A 286 12.42 1.33 -14.42
C TYR A 286 11.22 2.23 -14.04
N ARG A 287 10.28 2.48 -14.96
CA ARG A 287 9.08 3.31 -14.80
C ARG A 287 7.89 2.45 -15.25
N ALA A 288 7.43 1.59 -14.35
CA ALA A 288 6.38 0.61 -14.65
C ALA A 288 4.99 1.24 -14.87
N TYR A 289 4.85 2.55 -14.65
CA TYR A 289 3.58 3.24 -14.73
C TYR A 289 3.79 4.62 -15.36
N LYS A 290 3.40 4.78 -16.63
CA LYS A 290 3.29 6.09 -17.26
C LYS A 290 1.81 6.31 -17.56
N HIS A 291 1.23 7.37 -17.02
CA HIS A 291 -0.16 7.71 -17.32
C HIS A 291 -0.32 7.98 -18.83
N ALA A 292 -1.44 7.56 -19.43
CA ALA A 292 -1.66 7.67 -20.88
C ALA A 292 -1.92 9.10 -21.36
N LYS A 293 -2.09 10.06 -20.44
CA LYS A 293 -2.33 11.48 -20.74
C LYS A 293 -1.03 12.22 -21.09
N GLU A 294 -1.09 13.11 -22.07
CA GLU A 294 -0.01 14.06 -22.37
C GLU A 294 -0.04 15.21 -21.36
N GLY A 295 1.09 15.50 -20.69
CA GLY A 295 1.17 16.47 -19.58
C GLY A 295 1.82 15.85 -18.35
N ARG A 296 1.92 16.60 -17.24
CA ARG A 296 2.40 16.07 -15.94
C ARG A 296 1.23 15.95 -14.98
N LEU A 297 0.83 14.71 -14.70
CA LEU A 297 -0.28 14.44 -13.79
C LEU A 297 0.12 14.74 -12.35
N GLU A 298 -0.83 15.26 -11.58
CA GLU A 298 -0.70 15.56 -10.16
C GLU A 298 -1.89 15.02 -9.38
N VAL A 299 -1.58 14.41 -8.24
CA VAL A 299 -2.57 14.06 -7.21
C VAL A 299 -2.45 15.11 -6.11
N ILE A 300 -3.56 15.77 -5.80
CA ILE A 300 -3.65 16.68 -4.67
C ILE A 300 -4.59 16.05 -3.64
N HIS A 301 -4.11 15.81 -2.42
CA HIS A 301 -4.94 15.28 -1.33
C HIS A 301 -4.62 15.95 0.01
N SER A 302 -5.55 15.87 0.95
CA SER A 302 -5.40 16.51 2.25
C SER A 302 -4.57 15.64 3.21
N TYR A 303 -3.81 16.30 4.08
CA TYR A 303 -3.03 15.68 5.14
C TYR A 303 -3.94 15.02 6.18
N THR A 304 -3.61 13.78 6.57
CA THR A 304 -4.29 13.04 7.63
C THR A 304 -3.30 12.77 8.76
N PRO A 305 -3.25 13.62 9.80
CA PRO A 305 -2.24 13.52 10.86
C PRO A 305 -2.23 12.14 11.53
N GLN A 306 -3.40 11.58 11.80
CA GLN A 306 -3.55 10.30 12.49
C GLN A 306 -3.04 9.13 11.65
N LEU A 307 -3.29 9.11 10.34
CA LEU A 307 -2.77 8.05 9.46
C LEU A 307 -1.28 8.19 9.26
N GLN A 308 -0.77 9.39 9.04
CA GLN A 308 0.66 9.60 8.89
C GLN A 308 1.42 9.34 10.20
N GLU A 309 0.85 9.69 11.34
CA GLU A 309 1.35 9.30 12.67
C GLU A 309 1.29 7.79 12.86
N LEU A 310 0.20 7.14 12.49
CA LEU A 310 0.06 5.68 12.59
C LEU A 310 1.06 4.96 11.69
N GLU A 311 1.24 5.38 10.43
CA GLU A 311 2.24 4.81 9.52
C GLU A 311 3.66 5.09 10.02
N TYR A 312 3.92 6.32 10.48
CA TYR A 312 5.22 6.70 11.02
C TYR A 312 5.54 5.89 12.29
N ASN A 313 4.58 5.72 13.20
CA ASN A 313 4.77 4.96 14.44
C ASN A 313 4.73 3.44 14.22
N ALA A 314 3.99 2.94 13.22
CA ALA A 314 3.95 1.52 12.87
C ALA A 314 5.25 1.06 12.22
N ASN A 315 6.07 1.97 11.70
CA ASN A 315 7.43 1.68 11.26
C ASN A 315 8.36 1.60 12.49
N PRO A 316 8.81 0.40 12.89
CA PRO A 316 9.62 0.20 14.10
C PRO A 316 11.02 0.83 14.01
N TRP A 317 11.37 1.43 12.87
CA TRP A 317 12.67 2.04 12.60
C TRP A 317 12.63 3.56 12.54
N ASN A 318 11.45 4.16 12.64
CA ASN A 318 11.35 5.60 12.78
C ASN A 318 11.83 6.01 14.17
N PRO A 319 12.71 7.02 14.29
CA PRO A 319 13.16 7.49 15.58
C PRO A 319 11.94 7.96 16.42
N PRO A 320 11.94 7.75 17.75
CA PRO A 320 10.86 8.22 18.60
C PRO A 320 10.67 9.74 18.41
N LEU A 321 9.39 10.16 18.36
CA LEU A 321 8.89 11.51 18.05
C LEU A 321 9.69 12.63 18.76
N THR A 322 10.79 13.00 18.14
CA THR A 322 11.64 14.15 18.48
C THR A 322 11.82 15.05 17.26
N MET A 323 11.26 14.65 16.11
CA MET A 323 11.23 15.38 14.84
C MET A 323 9.79 15.53 14.37
N GLU A 324 9.51 16.63 13.69
CA GLU A 324 8.23 16.86 13.01
C GLU A 324 7.99 15.78 11.96
N ILE A 325 6.77 15.24 11.92
CA ILE A 325 6.37 14.24 10.94
C ILE A 325 6.36 14.90 9.55
N PRO A 326 7.05 14.34 8.55
CA PRO A 326 7.06 14.88 7.20
C PRO A 326 5.64 14.97 6.62
N ILE A 327 5.34 16.06 5.90
CA ILE A 327 4.00 16.30 5.31
C ILE A 327 3.67 15.27 4.22
N LEU A 328 4.67 14.93 3.40
CA LEU A 328 4.58 13.83 2.44
C LEU A 328 4.92 12.52 3.16
N SER A 329 4.04 11.54 3.05
CA SER A 329 4.31 10.19 3.51
C SER A 329 5.38 9.50 2.63
N THR A 330 5.93 8.39 3.11
CA THR A 330 6.81 7.55 2.29
C THR A 330 6.08 6.99 1.06
N ALA A 331 4.76 6.76 1.17
CA ALA A 331 3.93 6.32 0.05
C ALA A 331 3.79 7.43 -1.01
N ASP A 332 3.66 8.70 -0.61
CA ASP A 332 3.55 9.83 -1.54
C ASP A 332 4.83 10.02 -2.36
N ILE A 333 5.98 9.92 -1.70
CA ILE A 333 7.30 10.01 -2.34
C ILE A 333 7.48 8.85 -3.32
N ALA A 334 7.24 7.62 -2.86
CA ALA A 334 7.37 6.43 -3.68
C ALA A 334 6.40 6.46 -4.87
N ALA A 335 5.17 6.97 -4.68
CA ALA A 335 4.20 7.15 -5.75
C ALA A 335 4.71 8.15 -6.80
N SER A 336 5.20 9.31 -6.36
CA SER A 336 5.76 10.31 -7.28
C SER A 336 6.90 9.75 -8.12
N GLU A 337 7.85 9.02 -7.49
CA GLU A 337 8.99 8.42 -8.17
C GLU A 337 8.57 7.31 -9.14
N ARG A 338 7.66 6.44 -8.72
CA ARG A 338 7.29 5.23 -9.46
C ARG A 338 6.32 5.50 -10.61
N PHE A 339 5.41 6.46 -10.44
CA PHE A 339 4.39 6.81 -11.42
C PHE A 339 4.76 8.02 -12.29
N ASP A 340 5.90 8.68 -12.02
CA ASP A 340 6.34 9.91 -12.70
C ASP A 340 5.28 11.02 -12.62
N ILE A 341 4.54 11.06 -11.52
CA ILE A 341 3.50 12.06 -11.21
C ILE A 341 4.00 13.05 -10.15
N LEU A 342 3.29 14.15 -10.00
CA LEU A 342 3.39 15.00 -8.81
C LEU A 342 2.42 14.48 -7.74
N VAL A 343 2.86 14.49 -6.50
CA VAL A 343 1.98 14.28 -5.34
C VAL A 343 2.13 15.48 -4.45
N SER A 344 1.00 16.11 -4.13
CA SER A 344 0.92 17.34 -3.34
C SER A 344 -0.06 17.14 -2.19
N VAL A 345 0.40 17.43 -0.98
CA VAL A 345 -0.35 17.24 0.26
C VAL A 345 -0.62 18.58 0.91
N ILE A 346 -1.90 18.85 1.22
CA ILE A 346 -2.37 20.11 1.83
C ILE A 346 -2.76 19.86 3.28
N LYS A 347 -2.17 20.61 4.22
CA LYS A 347 -2.56 20.58 5.64
C LYS A 347 -3.81 21.42 5.92
N PRO A 348 -4.48 21.19 7.07
CA PRO A 348 -5.63 22.00 7.47
C PRO A 348 -5.32 23.49 7.64
N ASP A 349 -4.07 23.84 7.94
CA ASP A 349 -3.60 25.23 8.07
C ASP A 349 -3.23 25.89 6.73
N GLY A 350 -3.41 25.18 5.60
CA GLY A 350 -3.05 25.64 4.27
C GLY A 350 -1.57 25.43 3.90
N SER A 351 -0.73 24.92 4.81
CA SER A 351 0.63 24.56 4.42
C SER A 351 0.62 23.38 3.44
N VAL A 352 1.48 23.45 2.42
CA VAL A 352 1.52 22.47 1.34
C VAL A 352 2.91 21.88 1.22
N LYS A 353 2.97 20.61 0.81
CA LYS A 353 4.21 20.00 0.34
C LYS A 353 3.96 19.20 -0.91
N SER A 354 4.78 19.43 -1.94
CA SER A 354 4.78 18.65 -3.17
C SER A 354 6.08 17.87 -3.34
N SER A 355 6.01 16.74 -4.05
CA SER A 355 7.20 15.99 -4.48
C SER A 355 8.10 16.80 -5.42
N SER A 356 7.62 17.93 -5.94
CA SER A 356 8.42 18.94 -6.64
C SER A 356 8.55 20.21 -5.79
N LYS A 357 9.79 20.67 -5.58
CA LYS A 357 10.05 21.93 -4.86
C LYS A 357 9.38 23.12 -5.56
N LYS A 358 9.51 23.22 -6.89
CA LYS A 358 8.87 24.28 -7.69
C LYS A 358 7.35 24.28 -7.51
N ARG A 359 6.75 23.08 -7.50
CA ARG A 359 5.29 22.95 -7.34
C ARG A 359 4.83 23.31 -5.94
N THR A 360 5.67 23.08 -4.93
CA THR A 360 5.40 23.54 -3.56
C THR A 360 5.27 25.06 -3.54
N GLU A 361 6.25 25.77 -4.10
CA GLU A 361 6.25 27.25 -4.16
C GLU A 361 5.02 27.80 -4.93
N GLU A 362 4.67 27.19 -6.08
CA GLU A 362 3.47 27.55 -6.86
C GLU A 362 2.17 27.38 -6.07
N LEU A 363 2.02 26.26 -5.35
CA LEU A 363 0.82 26.00 -4.54
C LEU A 363 0.77 26.88 -3.29
N GLU A 364 1.91 27.21 -2.68
CA GLU A 364 2.00 28.18 -1.58
C GLU A 364 1.48 29.55 -2.02
N GLU A 365 1.90 30.06 -3.19
CA GLU A 365 1.41 31.34 -3.73
C GLU A 365 -0.10 31.34 -3.99
N ILE A 366 -0.64 30.24 -4.54
CA ILE A 366 -2.09 30.10 -4.78
C ILE A 366 -2.85 30.11 -3.45
N ILE A 367 -2.37 29.36 -2.45
CA ILE A 367 -3.02 29.25 -1.14
C ILE A 367 -2.94 30.58 -0.38
N GLU A 368 -1.80 31.27 -0.42
CA GLU A 368 -1.69 32.62 0.14
C GLU A 368 -2.74 33.54 -0.49
N GLY A 369 -2.89 33.53 -1.82
CA GLY A 369 -3.91 34.30 -2.51
C GLY A 369 -5.35 34.05 -2.02
N ILE A 370 -5.67 32.83 -1.60
CA ILE A 370 -6.98 32.47 -1.01
C ILE A 370 -7.16 33.15 0.35
N VAL A 371 -6.14 33.13 1.20
CA VAL A 371 -6.19 33.71 2.56
C VAL A 371 -6.33 35.24 2.49
N TRP A 372 -5.63 35.89 1.55
CA TRP A 372 -5.72 37.34 1.35
C TRP A 372 -7.10 37.81 0.87
N GLU A 373 -7.85 36.98 0.13
CA GLU A 373 -9.23 37.30 -0.27
C GLU A 373 -10.23 37.25 0.90
N GLU A 374 -9.97 36.44 1.93
CA GLU A 374 -10.83 36.37 3.13
C GLU A 374 -10.57 37.51 4.12
N ASP A 375 -9.33 37.99 4.21
CA ASP A 375 -8.92 39.10 5.10
C ASP A 375 -9.09 40.49 4.47
N SER A 376 -9.49 40.57 3.20
CA SER A 376 -9.79 41.83 2.53
C SER A 376 -11.11 42.40 3.09
N PRO A 377 -11.11 43.55 3.79
CA PRO A 377 -12.35 44.14 4.28
C PRO A 377 -13.23 44.47 3.10
N ASN A 378 -14.49 44.03 3.19
CA ASN A 378 -15.59 44.24 2.26
C ASN A 378 -15.73 45.74 1.89
N THR A 379 -14.92 46.28 0.97
CA THR A 379 -15.10 47.61 0.40
C THR A 379 -16.12 47.49 -0.72
N GLY A 380 -17.37 47.33 -0.31
CA GLY A 380 -18.51 47.13 -1.21
C GLY A 380 -19.82 47.57 -0.55
N GLY A 381 -19.84 48.79 -0.01
CA GLY A 381 -21.07 49.41 0.50
C GLY A 381 -20.97 50.94 0.47
N LEU A 382 -21.83 51.53 -0.35
CA LEU A 382 -22.17 52.97 -0.49
C LEU A 382 -21.26 53.80 -1.41
N ILE A 383 -21.69 54.01 -2.67
CA ILE A 383 -22.53 55.15 -3.09
C ILE A 383 -23.56 54.66 -4.12
#